data_AF-A0A8T0H3C7-F1
#
_entry.id   AF-A0A8T0H3C7-F1
#
_cell.length_a   1.000
_cell.length_b   1.000
_cell.length_c   1.000
_cell.angle_alpha   90.00
_cell.angle_beta   90.00
_cell.angle_gamma   90.00
#
_symmetry.space_group_name_H-M   'P 1'
#
loop_
_entity.id
_entity.type
_entity.pdbx_description
1 polymer ?
#
loop_
_entity_poly.entity_id
_entity_poly.type
_entity_poly.pdbx_seq_one_letter_code
_entity_poly.pdbx_strand_id
1 'polypeptide(L)' 'MSKSGQPPDLKKYMDKKLNIKLNAGRNVVGVLRGFDQFMNLVLDNTVEINGADKNEIGMVVSTMA' A
#
# COMPACT_ATOMS: atom_id res chain seq x y z
N MET A 1 -9.69 -12.54 18.98
CA MET A 1 -8.37 -12.40 19.65
C MET A 1 -7.38 -11.90 18.60
N SER A 2 -7.22 -10.58 18.48
CA SER A 2 -6.24 -9.98 17.58
C SER A 2 -4.85 -10.30 18.14
N LYS A 3 -4.04 -11.06 17.40
CA LYS A 3 -2.65 -11.36 17.78
C LYS A 3 -1.82 -10.08 17.65
N SER A 4 -1.90 -9.22 18.66
CA SER A 4 -1.08 -8.03 18.84
C SER A 4 0.39 -8.45 19.01
N GLY A 5 1.19 -8.32 17.96
CA GLY A 5 2.64 -8.61 17.98
C GLY A 5 3.17 -9.42 16.80
N GLN A 6 2.31 -9.98 15.94
CA GLN A 6 2.79 -10.58 14.69
C GLN A 6 2.85 -9.51 13.60
N PRO A 7 3.98 -9.39 12.86
CA PRO A 7 4.06 -8.56 11.68
C PRO A 7 2.89 -8.90 10.74
N PRO A 8 2.29 -7.90 10.08
CA PRO A 8 1.26 -8.17 9.08
C PRO A 8 1.82 -9.16 8.04
N ASP A 9 1.12 -10.27 7.85
CA ASP A 9 1.45 -11.18 6.74
C ASP A 9 1.00 -10.49 5.45
N LEU A 10 1.90 -9.72 4.86
CA LEU A 10 1.70 -9.04 3.58
C LEU A 10 1.92 -9.98 2.38
N LYS A 11 2.58 -11.12 2.61
CA LYS A 11 2.91 -12.08 1.54
C LYS A 11 1.65 -12.63 0.87
N LYS A 12 0.58 -12.87 1.64
CA LYS A 12 -0.73 -13.28 1.09
C LYS A 12 -1.44 -12.24 0.22
N TYR A 13 -0.93 -11.01 0.18
CA TYR A 13 -1.47 -9.91 -0.62
C TYR A 13 -0.61 -9.56 -1.84
N MET A 14 0.50 -10.27 -2.07
CA MET A 14 1.31 -10.13 -3.28
C MET A 14 0.48 -10.34 -4.54
N ASP A 15 0.76 -9.53 -5.57
CA ASP A 15 0.08 -9.49 -6.86
C ASP A 15 -1.42 -9.21 -6.79
N LYS A 16 -1.92 -8.74 -5.64
CA LYS A 16 -3.31 -8.30 -5.48
C LYS A 16 -3.39 -6.78 -5.49
N LYS A 17 -4.53 -6.30 -6.01
CA LYS A 17 -4.91 -4.88 -5.94
C LYS A 17 -5.39 -4.56 -4.53
N LEU A 18 -4.73 -3.61 -3.88
CA LEU A 18 -5.01 -3.19 -2.51
C LEU A 18 -5.42 -1.72 -2.48
N ASN A 19 -6.34 -1.38 -1.57
CA ASN A 19 -6.60 0.00 -1.18
C ASN A 19 -5.83 0.28 0.10
N ILE A 20 -4.90 1.22 0.04
CA ILE A 20 -3.93 1.51 1.08
C ILE A 20 -4.07 2.97 1.49
N LYS A 21 -4.27 3.18 2.80
CA LYS A 21 -4.20 4.50 3.41
C LYS A 21 -2.78 4.74 3.90
N LEU A 22 -2.10 5.69 3.28
CA LEU A 22 -0.76 6.14 3.65
C LEU A 22 -0.85 7.25 4.71
N ASN A 23 0.31 7.64 5.22
CA ASN A 23 0.46 8.80 6.08
C ASN A 23 -0.01 10.09 5.38
N ALA A 24 -0.28 11.14 6.17
CA ALA A 24 -0.78 12.44 5.69
C ALA A 24 -2.12 12.36 4.92
N GLY A 25 -2.93 11.32 5.14
CA GLY A 25 -4.28 11.22 4.59
C GLY A 25 -4.38 10.79 3.13
N ARG A 26 -3.26 10.39 2.52
CA ARG A 26 -3.24 9.90 1.12
C ARG A 26 -3.85 8.51 1.04
N ASN A 27 -4.75 8.30 0.09
CA ASN A 27 -5.30 6.98 -0.22
C ASN A 27 -4.84 6.59 -1.61
N VAL A 28 -4.26 5.39 -1.74
CA VAL A 28 -3.79 4.87 -3.01
C VAL A 28 -4.35 3.48 -3.25
N VAL A 29 -4.60 3.17 -4.51
CA VAL A 29 -4.99 1.84 -4.95
C VAL A 29 -4.00 1.34 -5.98
N GLY A 30 -3.31 0.24 -5.69
CA GLY A 30 -2.29 -0.33 -6.57
C GLY A 30 -2.10 -1.82 -6.34
N VAL A 31 -1.30 -2.47 -7.19
CA VAL A 31 -0.96 -3.89 -7.08
C VAL A 31 0.29 -4.05 -6.22
N LEU A 32 0.22 -4.83 -5.14
CA LEU A 32 1.38 -5.08 -4.29
C LEU A 32 2.42 -5.95 -5.01
N ARG A 33 3.61 -5.40 -5.24
CA ARG A 33 4.75 -6.12 -5.87
C ARG A 33 5.86 -6.47 -4.90
N GLY A 34 5.91 -5.83 -3.74
CA GLY A 34 6.93 -6.08 -2.75
C GLY A 34 6.66 -5.32 -1.46
N PHE A 35 7.26 -5.83 -0.38
CA PHE A 35 7.26 -5.19 0.93
C PHE A 35 8.51 -5.61 1.71
N ASP A 36 8.83 -4.89 2.77
CA ASP A 36 9.89 -5.26 3.71
C ASP A 36 9.39 -5.31 5.17
N GLN A 37 10.29 -5.65 6.10
CA GLN A 37 10.00 -5.73 7.53
C GLN A 37 9.60 -4.39 8.18
N PHE A 38 9.89 -3.27 7.52
CA PHE A 38 9.55 -1.92 7.96
C PHE A 38 8.24 -1.42 7.36
N MET A 39 7.47 -2.30 6.69
CA MET A 39 6.21 -1.98 6.02
C MET A 39 6.37 -0.98 4.85
N ASN A 40 7.56 -0.86 4.27
CA ASN A 40 7.71 -0.14 3.01
C ASN A 40 7.03 -0.95 1.92
N LEU A 41 6.25 -0.30 1.05
CA LEU A 41 5.43 -0.98 0.04
C LEU A 41 5.87 -0.57 -1.36
N VAL A 42 5.98 -1.56 -2.25
CA VAL A 42 6.13 -1.36 -3.69
C VAL A 42 4.79 -1.66 -4.35
N LEU A 43 4.18 -0.63 -4.93
CA LEU A 43 2.91 -0.72 -5.65
C LEU A 43 3.10 -0.43 -7.12
N ASP A 44 2.44 -1.22 -7.97
CA ASP A 44 2.42 -1.08 -9.42
C ASP A 44 1.01 -0.70 -9.90
N ASN A 45 0.93 0.00 -11.04
CA ASN A 45 -0.32 0.55 -11.58
C ASN A 45 -1.15 1.29 -10.52
N THR A 46 -0.49 2.18 -9.78
CA THR A 46 -1.07 2.85 -8.62
C THR A 46 -1.87 4.08 -9.02
N VAL A 47 -3.02 4.26 -8.39
CA VAL A 47 -3.92 5.41 -8.53
C VAL A 47 -4.09 6.06 -7.15
N GLU A 48 -3.81 7.35 -7.04
CA GLU A 48 -4.14 8.14 -5.86
C GLU A 48 -5.60 8.58 -5.91
N ILE A 49 -6.31 8.42 -4.80
CA ILE A 49 -7.71 8.78 -4.62
C ILE A 49 -7.77 9.99 -3.68
N ASN A 50 -8.20 11.13 -4.21
CA ASN A 50 -8.45 12.35 -3.45
C ASN A 50 -9.90 12.78 -3.63
N GLY A 51 -10.80 12.29 -2.77
CA GLY A 51 -12.23 12.52 -2.92
C GLY A 51 -12.79 11.87 -4.18
N ALA A 52 -13.29 12.69 -5.12
CA ALA A 52 -13.77 12.23 -6.42
C ALA A 52 -12.64 12.05 -7.45
N ASP A 53 -11.49 12.68 -7.22
CA ASP A 53 -10.39 12.71 -8.18
C ASP A 53 -9.54 11.44 -8.08
N LYS A 54 -9.17 10.92 -9.26
CA LYS A 54 -8.31 9.75 -9.42
C LYS A 54 -7.13 10.12 -10.30
N ASN A 55 -5.93 10.05 -9.74
CA ASN A 55 -4.70 10.38 -10.45
C ASN A 55 -3.82 9.14 -10.59
N GLU A 56 -3.49 8.76 -11.82
CA GLU A 56 -2.55 7.68 -12.09
C GLU A 56 -1.13 8.15 -11.76
N ILE A 57 -0.47 7.42 -10.87
CA ILE A 57 0.88 7.77 -10.38
C ILE A 57 1.91 6.66 -10.66
N GLY A 58 1.51 5.56 -11.32
CA GLY A 58 2.41 4.52 -11.78
C GLY A 58 2.97 3.67 -10.64
N MET A 59 4.30 3.49 -10.63
CA MET A 59 4.99 2.74 -9.57
C MET A 59 5.25 3.64 -8.36
N VAL A 60 4.85 3.17 -7.17
CA VAL A 60 5.01 3.91 -5.92
C VAL A 60 5.81 3.09 -4.92
N VAL A 61 6.81 3.73 -4.33
CA VAL A 61 7.54 3.21 -3.17
C VAL A 61 7.15 4.07 -1.97
N SER A 62 6.34 3.54 -1.06
CA SER A 62 6.00 4.24 0.16
C SER A 62 7.01 3.88 1.24
N THR A 63 7.87 4.82 1.63
CA THR A 63 8.74 4.69 2.79
C THR A 63 8.07 5.27 4.02
N MET A 64 7.88 4.48 5.08
CA MET A 64 7.51 5.03 6.38
C MET A 64 8.80 5.46 7.10
N ALA A 65 9.15 6.74 7.02
CA ALA A 65 10.14 7.37 7.89
C ALA A 65 9.42 8.35 8.82
#